data_AF-A0A0T6B292-F1
#
_entry.id   AF-A0A0T6B292-F1
#
_cell.length_a   1.000
_cell.length_b   1.000
_cell.length_c   1.000
_cell.angle_alpha   90.00
_cell.angle_beta   90.00
_cell.angle_gamma   90.00
#
_symmetry.space_group_name_H-M   'P 1'
#
loop_
_entity.id
_entity.type
_entity.pdbx_description
1 polymer ?
#
loop_
_entity_poly.entity_id
_entity_poly.type
_entity_poly.pdbx_seq_one_letter_code
_entity_poly.pdbx_strand_id
1 'polypeptide(L)'
;MKLAFCLLLIIPALANCKIFKNCDLAKQLVKYGTPRDQIATWVCIAFKESSFNTAAFNPEYGTYGLFQISKKFWCYPPGKGCNIRCKKLIDNNIRDDIKCVRKIFATTKAETGNGFNAWTVYPQCKNADSYVKNCKF
;
A
#
# COMPACT_ATOMS: atom_id res chain seq x y z
N MET A 1 17.65 9.38 52.26
CA MET A 1 17.98 9.42 50.81
C MET A 1 17.36 8.19 50.16
N LYS A 2 16.16 8.30 49.55
CA LYS A 2 15.51 7.18 48.85
C LYS A 2 15.76 7.36 47.36
N LEU A 3 16.70 6.60 46.79
CA LEU A 3 16.87 6.57 45.33
C LEU A 3 15.64 5.88 44.72
N ALA A 4 14.80 6.66 44.05
CA ALA A 4 13.75 6.12 43.19
C ALA A 4 14.38 5.75 41.84
N PHE A 5 14.64 4.46 41.64
CA PHE A 5 15.03 3.93 40.34
C PHE A 5 13.77 3.92 39.46
N CYS A 6 13.59 4.95 38.64
CA CYS A 6 12.51 5.00 37.67
C CYS A 6 12.85 4.01 36.55
N LEU A 7 12.33 2.78 36.66
CA LEU A 7 12.45 1.75 35.64
C LEU A 7 11.64 2.21 34.41
N LEU A 8 12.28 2.96 33.51
CA LEU A 8 11.75 3.27 32.19
C LEU A 8 11.62 1.94 31.43
N LEU A 9 10.43 1.34 31.49
CA LEU A 9 10.03 0.27 30.59
C LEU A 9 10.07 0.84 29.17
N ILE A 10 11.17 0.57 28.47
CA ILE A 10 11.24 0.76 27.02
C ILE A 10 10.30 -0.28 26.44
N ILE A 11 9.03 0.09 26.25
CA ILE A 11 8.09 -0.72 25.47
C ILE A 11 8.67 -0.71 24.05
N PRO A 12 9.12 -1.85 23.49
CA PRO A 12 9.50 -1.86 22.10
C PRO A 12 8.21 -1.55 21.33
N ALA A 13 8.17 -0.38 20.70
CA ALA A 13 7.11 -0.07 19.76
C ALA A 13 7.16 -1.22 18.74
N LEU A 14 6.13 -2.07 18.73
CA LEU A 14 5.98 -3.13 17.75
C LEU A 14 6.03 -2.45 16.38
N ALA A 15 7.19 -2.49 15.74
CA ALA A 15 7.35 -2.10 14.36
C ALA A 15 6.53 -3.11 13.56
N ASN A 16 5.25 -2.77 13.35
CA ASN A 16 4.30 -3.59 12.63
C ASN A 16 4.69 -3.56 11.16
N CYS A 17 5.56 -4.48 10.78
CA CYS A 17 5.99 -4.72 9.41
C CYS A 17 5.35 -6.01 8.93
N LYS A 18 4.52 -5.93 7.88
CA LYS A 18 3.94 -7.09 7.23
C LYS A 18 4.47 -7.18 5.80
N ILE A 19 5.12 -8.29 5.49
CA ILE A 19 5.42 -8.67 4.11
C ILE A 19 4.34 -9.65 3.65
N PHE A 20 3.55 -9.25 2.64
CA PHE A 20 2.55 -10.17 2.09
C PHE A 20 3.17 -11.23 1.19
N LYS A 21 2.54 -12.40 1.13
CA LYS A 21 2.66 -13.30 -0.03
C LYS A 21 1.63 -12.90 -1.08
N ASN A 22 1.89 -13.23 -2.34
CA ASN A 22 1.02 -12.88 -3.48
C ASN A 22 -0.46 -13.19 -3.22
N CYS A 23 -0.79 -14.44 -2.86
CA CYS A 23 -2.18 -14.85 -2.67
C CYS A 23 -2.83 -14.28 -1.41
N ASP A 24 -2.06 -13.95 -0.38
CA ASP A 24 -2.59 -13.32 0.82
C ASP A 24 -2.99 -11.88 0.53
N LEU A 25 -2.17 -11.15 -0.24
CA LEU A 25 -2.54 -9.83 -0.73
C LEU A 25 -3.76 -9.91 -1.67
N ALA A 26 -3.74 -10.86 -2.61
CA ALA A 26 -4.82 -11.05 -3.57
C ALA A 26 -6.17 -11.29 -2.85
N LYS A 27 -6.19 -12.09 -1.78
CA LYS A 27 -7.36 -12.29 -0.92
C LYS A 27 -7.81 -11.02 -0.21
N GLN A 28 -6.90 -10.18 0.29
CA GLN A 28 -7.28 -8.90 0.90
C GLN A 28 -7.89 -7.95 -0.14
N LEU A 29 -7.32 -7.88 -1.35
CA LEU A 29 -7.85 -7.07 -2.44
C LEU A 29 -9.29 -7.48 -2.79
N VAL A 30 -9.54 -8.79 -2.95
CA VAL A 30 -10.90 -9.32 -3.18
C VAL A 30 -11.82 -8.99 -1.99
N LYS A 31 -11.38 -9.24 -0.76
CA LYS A 31 -12.15 -8.98 0.47
C LYS A 31 -12.58 -7.51 0.58
N TYR A 32 -11.75 -6.57 0.12
CA TYR A 32 -12.05 -5.14 0.14
C TYR A 32 -12.56 -4.60 -1.20
N GLY A 33 -13.07 -5.49 -2.06
CA GLY A 33 -13.91 -5.17 -3.20
C GLY A 33 -13.15 -4.65 -4.42
N THR A 34 -11.86 -4.94 -4.55
CA THR A 34 -11.13 -4.73 -5.81
C THR A 34 -11.70 -5.65 -6.89
N PRO A 35 -12.01 -5.15 -8.11
CA PRO A 35 -12.50 -5.97 -9.21
C PRO A 35 -11.57 -7.15 -9.53
N ARG A 36 -12.13 -8.33 -9.79
CA ARG A 36 -11.38 -9.59 -9.96
C ARG A 36 -10.37 -9.53 -11.12
N ASP A 37 -10.77 -8.89 -12.22
CA ASP A 37 -9.96 -8.62 -13.41
C ASP A 37 -8.76 -7.70 -13.13
N GLN A 38 -8.75 -6.96 -12.02
CA GLN A 38 -7.65 -6.06 -11.64
C GLN A 38 -6.68 -6.69 -10.63
N ILE A 39 -7.02 -7.82 -10.01
CA ILE A 39 -6.28 -8.36 -8.86
C ILE A 39 -4.84 -8.69 -9.24
N ALA A 40 -4.65 -9.39 -10.36
CA ALA A 40 -3.33 -9.78 -10.84
C ALA A 40 -2.41 -8.55 -11.01
N THR A 41 -2.92 -7.50 -11.67
CA THR A 41 -2.21 -6.25 -11.90
C THR A 41 -1.84 -5.56 -10.59
N TRP A 42 -2.77 -5.46 -9.63
CA TRP A 42 -2.49 -4.86 -8.33
C TRP A 42 -1.45 -5.63 -7.51
N VAL A 43 -1.48 -6.97 -7.56
CA VAL A 43 -0.46 -7.81 -6.91
C VAL A 43 0.91 -7.58 -7.57
N CYS A 44 0.98 -7.48 -8.90
CA CYS A 44 2.21 -7.12 -9.59
C CYS A 44 2.73 -5.73 -9.19
N ILE A 45 1.86 -4.71 -9.17
CA ILE A 45 2.24 -3.35 -8.76
C ILE A 45 2.79 -3.35 -7.34
N ALA A 46 2.09 -3.98 -6.38
CA ALA A 46 2.55 -4.06 -5.00
C ALA A 46 3.92 -4.75 -4.86
N PHE A 47 4.17 -5.79 -5.65
CA PHE A 47 5.49 -6.43 -5.69
C PHE A 47 6.57 -5.49 -6.22
N LYS A 48 6.31 -4.85 -7.36
CA LYS A 48 7.28 -3.98 -8.05
C LYS A 48 7.59 -2.71 -7.27
N GLU A 49 6.61 -2.17 -6.57
CA GLU A 49 6.74 -0.93 -5.79
C GLU A 49 7.41 -1.15 -4.42
N SER A 50 7.11 -2.26 -3.74
CA SER A 50 7.50 -2.41 -2.32
C SER A 50 8.00 -3.80 -1.92
N SER A 51 8.11 -4.74 -2.86
CA SER A 51 8.33 -6.17 -2.54
C SER A 51 7.31 -6.69 -1.50
N PHE A 52 6.06 -6.25 -1.61
CA PHE A 52 4.95 -6.57 -0.70
C PHE A 52 5.06 -6.05 0.74
N ASN A 53 6.00 -5.14 1.02
CA ASN A 53 6.21 -4.60 2.35
C ASN A 53 5.21 -3.48 2.67
N THR A 54 4.31 -3.71 3.64
CA THR A 54 3.37 -2.68 4.08
C THR A 54 4.07 -1.48 4.71
N ALA A 55 5.22 -1.67 5.35
CA ALA A 55 5.98 -0.60 5.99
C ALA A 55 6.99 0.09 5.04
N ALA A 56 6.93 -0.19 3.73
CA ALA A 56 7.84 0.43 2.77
C ALA A 56 7.70 1.96 2.76
N PHE A 57 8.83 2.65 2.75
CA PHE A 57 8.89 4.10 2.65
C PHE A 57 10.09 4.49 1.81
N ASN A 58 9.86 5.30 0.77
CA ASN A 58 10.93 5.88 -0.02
C ASN A 58 11.04 7.39 0.32
N PRO A 59 12.09 7.81 1.04
CA PRO A 59 12.26 9.21 1.43
C PRO A 59 12.63 10.13 0.25
N GLU A 60 13.28 9.61 -0.79
CA GLU A 60 13.67 10.38 -1.97
C GLU A 60 12.44 10.87 -2.74
N TYR A 61 11.47 9.99 -2.97
CA TYR A 61 10.24 10.33 -3.70
C TYR A 61 9.05 10.70 -2.79
N GLY A 62 9.19 10.50 -1.47
CA GLY A 62 8.12 10.75 -0.51
C GLY A 62 6.91 9.85 -0.74
N THR A 63 7.14 8.56 -1.01
CA THR A 63 6.10 7.55 -1.29
C THR A 63 6.01 6.51 -0.18
N TYR A 64 4.79 6.05 0.09
CA TYR A 64 4.45 5.28 1.29
C TYR A 64 3.72 3.98 0.97
N GLY A 65 4.07 2.95 1.71
CA GLY A 65 3.32 1.73 1.83
C GLY A 65 3.45 0.77 0.66
N LEU A 66 2.55 -0.20 0.68
CA LEU A 66 2.49 -1.33 -0.25
C LEU A 66 2.43 -0.90 -1.73
N PHE A 67 1.80 0.24 -2.01
CA PHE A 67 1.57 0.77 -3.36
C PHE A 67 2.32 2.08 -3.62
N GLN A 68 3.31 2.43 -2.77
CA GLN A 68 4.15 3.63 -2.91
C GLN A 68 3.35 4.91 -3.22
N ILE A 69 2.33 5.18 -2.39
CA ILE A 69 1.42 6.32 -2.56
C ILE A 69 2.15 7.63 -2.22
N SER A 70 2.10 8.61 -3.11
CA SER A 70 2.79 9.89 -2.95
C SER A 70 2.16 10.79 -1.87
N LYS A 71 2.98 11.21 -0.90
CA LYS A 71 2.66 12.24 0.12
C LYS A 71 2.32 13.60 -0.49
N LYS A 72 2.87 13.92 -1.66
CA LYS A 72 2.63 15.21 -2.32
C LYS A 72 1.16 15.42 -2.64
N PHE A 73 0.44 14.35 -3.00
CA PHE A 73 -0.93 14.45 -3.53
C PHE A 73 -1.98 13.77 -2.64
N TRP A 74 -1.67 12.59 -2.09
CA TRP A 74 -2.71 11.67 -1.63
C TRP A 74 -2.86 11.60 -0.10
N CYS A 75 -1.79 11.73 0.67
CA CYS A 75 -1.84 11.65 2.14
C CYS A 75 -1.21 12.87 2.82
N TYR A 76 -1.71 13.21 4.01
CA TYR A 76 -1.33 14.42 4.72
C TYR A 76 -0.06 14.24 5.57
N PRO A 77 0.79 15.28 5.70
CA PRO A 77 0.84 16.54 4.92
C PRO A 77 1.80 16.47 3.71
N PRO A 78 1.63 17.22 2.60
CA PRO A 78 0.55 18.17 2.33
C PRO A 78 -0.63 17.56 1.56
N GLY A 79 -0.51 16.33 1.06
CA GLY A 79 -1.54 15.69 0.24
C GLY A 79 -2.88 15.54 0.95
N LYS A 80 -3.97 15.69 0.21
CA LYS A 80 -5.34 15.59 0.74
C LYS A 80 -6.22 14.64 -0.07
N GLY A 81 -5.72 14.06 -1.15
CA GLY A 81 -6.49 13.25 -2.08
C GLY A 81 -7.25 12.10 -1.41
N CYS A 82 -6.63 11.38 -0.48
CA CYS A 82 -7.25 10.27 0.25
C CYS A 82 -7.77 10.64 1.64
N ASN A 83 -7.53 11.87 2.11
CA ASN A 83 -7.91 12.35 3.44
C ASN A 83 -7.46 11.43 4.60
N ILE A 84 -6.21 10.95 4.52
CA ILE A 84 -5.57 10.12 5.55
C ILE A 84 -4.16 10.64 5.84
N ARG A 85 -3.61 10.34 7.02
CA ARG A 85 -2.20 10.60 7.33
C ARG A 85 -1.33 9.53 6.69
N CYS A 86 -0.17 9.89 6.15
CA CYS A 86 0.71 8.92 5.49
C CYS A 86 1.16 7.77 6.40
N LYS A 87 1.17 7.96 7.72
CA LYS A 87 1.44 6.90 8.70
C LYS A 87 0.47 5.72 8.64
N LYS A 88 -0.74 5.93 8.09
CA LYS A 88 -1.75 4.88 7.94
C LYS A 88 -1.40 3.93 6.81
N LEU A 89 -0.74 4.44 5.78
CA LEU A 89 -0.27 3.67 4.63
C LEU A 89 0.90 2.74 4.94
N ILE A 90 1.50 2.84 6.14
CA ILE A 90 2.64 2.03 6.56
C ILE A 90 2.32 1.12 7.77
N ASP A 91 1.04 0.92 8.07
CA ASP A 91 0.60 -0.03 9.08
C ASP A 91 0.19 -1.40 8.45
N ASN A 92 -0.15 -2.38 9.28
CA ASN A 92 -0.49 -3.73 8.79
C ASN A 92 -1.90 -3.82 8.16
N ASN A 93 -2.75 -2.83 8.40
CA ASN A 93 -4.15 -2.80 7.96
C ASN A 93 -4.27 -2.06 6.61
N ILE A 94 -4.17 -2.82 5.52
CA ILE A 94 -4.22 -2.26 4.16
C ILE A 94 -5.62 -1.86 3.67
N ARG A 95 -6.63 -1.80 4.54
CA ARG A 95 -8.01 -1.48 4.13
C ARG A 95 -8.12 -0.04 3.63
N ASP A 96 -7.51 0.90 4.34
CA ASP A 96 -7.50 2.30 3.93
C ASP A 96 -6.53 2.55 2.77
N ASP A 97 -5.44 1.78 2.67
CA ASP A 97 -4.57 1.76 1.49
C ASP A 97 -5.35 1.40 0.23
N ILE A 98 -6.11 0.29 0.27
CA ILE A 98 -6.93 -0.19 -0.86
C ILE A 98 -8.00 0.84 -1.23
N LYS A 99 -8.61 1.49 -0.23
CA LYS A 99 -9.55 2.60 -0.48
C LYS A 99 -8.85 3.77 -1.18
N CYS A 100 -7.64 4.12 -0.76
CA CYS A 100 -6.87 5.20 -1.35
C CYS A 100 -6.47 4.87 -2.81
N VAL A 101 -5.86 3.71 -3.08
CA VAL A 101 -5.47 3.34 -4.46
C VAL A 101 -6.65 3.23 -5.41
N ARG A 102 -7.83 2.80 -4.95
CA ARG A 102 -9.05 2.82 -5.76
C ARG A 102 -9.48 4.24 -6.12
N LYS A 103 -9.30 5.21 -5.21
CA LYS A 103 -9.55 6.62 -5.50
C LYS A 103 -8.55 7.16 -6.53
N ILE A 104 -7.26 6.87 -6.35
CA ILE A 104 -6.20 7.22 -7.29
C ILE A 104 -6.52 6.66 -8.67
N PHE A 105 -6.82 5.36 -8.75
CA PHE A 105 -7.20 4.67 -9.97
C PHE A 105 -8.40 5.35 -10.66
N ALA A 106 -9.47 5.66 -9.91
CA ALA A 106 -10.65 6.30 -10.48
C ALA A 106 -10.33 7.72 -11.02
N THR A 107 -9.59 8.52 -10.26
CA THR A 107 -9.14 9.86 -10.68
C THR A 107 -8.30 9.79 -11.95
N THR A 108 -7.27 8.95 -11.97
CA THR A 108 -6.39 8.82 -13.14
C THR A 108 -7.10 8.17 -14.34
N LYS A 109 -8.08 7.29 -14.11
CA LYS A 109 -8.90 6.73 -15.18
C LYS A 109 -9.74 7.82 -15.85
N ALA A 110 -10.30 8.74 -15.07
CA ALA A 110 -11.07 9.86 -15.61
C ALA A 110 -10.21 10.78 -16.49
N GLU A 111 -8.93 10.94 -16.16
CA GLU A 111 -7.99 11.81 -16.89
C GLU A 111 -7.34 11.13 -18.10
N THR A 112 -7.01 9.84 -18.01
CA THR A 112 -6.15 9.16 -18.99
C THR A 112 -6.82 7.98 -19.70
N GLY A 113 -8.05 7.64 -19.34
CA GLY A 113 -8.76 6.44 -19.81
C GLY A 113 -8.32 5.13 -19.11
N ASN A 114 -7.18 5.10 -18.40
CA ASN A 114 -6.71 3.92 -17.68
C ASN A 114 -6.14 4.29 -16.29
N GLY A 115 -6.81 3.84 -15.23
CA GLY A 115 -6.43 4.18 -13.85
C GLY A 115 -5.08 3.65 -13.40
N PHE A 116 -4.56 2.60 -14.03
CA PHE A 116 -3.23 2.07 -13.68
C PHE A 116 -2.08 2.98 -14.12
N ASN A 117 -2.33 3.95 -15.01
CA ASN A 117 -1.32 4.91 -15.45
C ASN A 117 -0.77 5.80 -14.32
N ALA A 118 -1.37 5.76 -13.12
CA ALA A 118 -0.83 6.46 -11.95
C ALA A 118 0.44 5.80 -11.38
N TRP A 119 0.73 4.55 -11.77
CA TRP A 119 1.92 3.81 -11.33
C TRP A 119 2.88 3.61 -12.50
N THR A 120 4.11 4.10 -12.37
CA THR A 120 5.14 4.02 -13.42
C THR A 120 5.55 2.58 -13.73
N VAL A 121 5.38 1.66 -12.76
CA VAL A 121 5.64 0.21 -12.95
C VAL A 121 4.57 -0.51 -13.77
N TYR A 122 3.39 0.10 -14.00
CA TYR A 122 2.26 -0.54 -14.67
C TYR A 122 2.58 -1.18 -16.03
N PRO A 123 3.43 -0.61 -16.92
CA PRO A 123 3.79 -1.26 -18.18
C PRO A 123 4.35 -2.68 -18.01
N GLN A 124 5.02 -2.97 -16.87
CA GLN A 124 5.55 -4.29 -16.54
C GLN A 124 4.48 -5.24 -15.95
N CYS A 125 3.29 -4.72 -15.64
CA CYS A 125 2.19 -5.42 -14.98
C CYS A 125 0.95 -5.61 -15.87
N LYS A 126 1.04 -5.34 -17.18
CA LYS A 126 -0.09 -5.52 -18.12
C LYS A 126 -0.52 -7.00 -18.25
N ASN A 127 0.42 -7.93 -18.14
CA ASN A 127 0.18 -9.38 -18.25
C ASN A 127 0.56 -10.07 -16.92
N ALA A 128 -0.21 -9.78 -15.87
CA ALA A 128 0.16 -10.14 -14.50
C ALA A 128 -0.44 -11.46 -13.98
N ASP A 129 -1.13 -12.25 -14.80
CA ASP A 129 -1.85 -13.45 -14.34
C ASP A 129 -0.96 -14.46 -13.59
N SER A 130 0.33 -14.52 -13.94
CA SER A 130 1.31 -15.35 -13.25
C SER A 130 1.45 -15.02 -11.76
N TYR A 131 1.21 -13.78 -11.35
CA TYR A 131 1.27 -13.35 -9.95
C TYR A 131 0.17 -13.97 -9.09
N VAL A 132 -0.91 -14.46 -9.71
CA VAL A 132 -2.05 -15.04 -9.01
C VAL A 132 -2.44 -16.45 -9.48
N LYS A 133 -1.62 -17.07 -10.34
CA LYS A 133 -1.91 -18.36 -10.99
C LYS A 133 -2.38 -19.48 -10.04
N ASN A 134 -1.83 -19.53 -8.82
CA ASN A 134 -2.14 -20.58 -7.82
C ASN A 134 -2.97 -20.05 -6.64
N CYS A 135 -3.57 -18.87 -6.77
CA CYS A 135 -4.35 -18.30 -5.69
C CYS A 135 -5.76 -18.87 -5.66
N LYS A 136 -6.21 -19.17 -4.44
CA LYS A 136 -7.59 -19.58 -4.14
C LYS A 136 -8.33 -18.35 -3.61
N PHE A 137 -9.35 -17.93 -4.36
CA PHE A 137 -10.14 -16.73 -4.10
C PHE A 137 -11.50 -17.06 -3.51
#